data_AF-A0A2V5VZM4-F1
#
_entry.id   AF-A0A2V5VZM4-F1
#
_cell.length_a   1.000
_cell.length_b   1.000
_cell.length_c   1.000
_cell.angle_alpha   90.00
_cell.angle_beta   90.00
_cell.angle_gamma   90.00
#
_symmetry.space_group_name_H-M   'P 1'
#
loop_
_entity.id
_entity.type
_entity.pdbx_description
1 polymer ?
#
loop_
_entity_poly.entity_id
_entity_poly.type
_entity_poly.pdbx_seq_one_letter_code
_entity_poly.pdbx_strand_id
1 'polypeptide(L)'
;MKLLLIDGHYYVYRSFFAIQNLSNSRGEPTNAIFGFTKTLRLMIKHLQPELGAVFWDEGLPEKRMILQPAYKETRKEMPQPMVPQLDYIQGQLTALLGFKNISLPNTEADDLMGCYALAACKR
;
A
#
# COMPACT_ATOMS: atom_id res chain seq x y z
N MET A 1 1.31 10.04 21.49
CA MET A 1 0.75 9.13 20.49
C MET A 1 1.46 9.26 19.16
N LYS A 2 2.05 8.16 18.65
CA LYS A 2 2.60 8.09 17.29
C LYS A 2 1.69 7.24 16.40
N LEU A 3 1.14 7.86 15.36
CA LEU A 3 0.31 7.21 14.34
C LEU A 3 1.15 6.99 13.08
N LEU A 4 1.20 5.74 12.59
CA LEU A 4 1.89 5.36 11.36
C LEU A 4 0.88 5.22 10.22
N LEU A 5 1.00 6.07 9.20
CA LEU A 5 0.21 6.01 7.97
C LEU A 5 1.09 5.47 6.84
N ILE A 6 0.64 4.41 6.17
CA ILE A 6 1.44 3.68 5.18
C ILE A 6 0.71 3.67 3.84
N ASP A 7 1.37 4.12 2.77
CA ASP A 7 0.91 3.90 1.40
C ASP A 7 1.17 2.44 0.98
N GLY A 8 0.10 1.66 0.86
CA GLY A 8 0.18 0.24 0.55
C GLY A 8 0.74 -0.03 -0.85
N HIS A 9 0.21 0.63 -1.88
CA HIS A 9 0.66 0.42 -3.25
C HIS A 9 2.13 0.79 -3.41
N TYR A 10 2.55 1.93 -2.88
CA TYR A 10 3.96 2.35 -2.97
C TYR A 10 4.91 1.27 -2.45
N TYR A 11 4.64 0.69 -1.28
CA TYR A 11 5.53 -0.33 -0.70
C TYR A 11 5.43 -1.68 -1.40
N VAL A 12 4.27 -2.06 -1.93
CA VAL A 12 4.12 -3.28 -2.75
C VAL A 12 4.93 -3.14 -4.05
N TYR A 13 4.73 -2.06 -4.80
CA TYR A 13 5.46 -1.78 -6.06
C TYR A 13 6.97 -1.70 -5.82
N ARG A 14 7.39 -0.96 -4.79
CA ARG A 14 8.81 -0.85 -4.42
C ARG A 14 9.41 -2.21 -4.09
N SER A 15 8.69 -3.05 -3.35
CA SER A 15 9.16 -4.39 -2.99
C SER A 15 9.26 -5.31 -4.19
N PHE A 16 8.26 -5.27 -5.08
CA PHE A 16 8.21 -6.06 -6.30
C PHE A 16 9.41 -5.78 -7.21
N PHE A 17 9.71 -4.50 -7.46
CA PHE A 17 10.81 -4.15 -8.37
C PHE A 17 12.21 -4.25 -7.74
N ALA A 18 12.33 -4.08 -6.42
CA ALA A 18 13.62 -4.14 -5.74
C ALA A 18 14.12 -5.58 -5.54
N ILE A 19 13.22 -6.55 -5.38
CA ILE A 19 13.57 -7.94 -5.09
C ILE A 19 13.27 -8.78 -6.32
N GLN A 20 14.33 -9.22 -7.00
CA GLN A 20 14.23 -10.06 -8.19
C GLN A 20 14.38 -11.54 -7.84
N ASN A 21 13.77 -12.42 -8.66
CA ASN A 21 13.94 -13.87 -8.62
C ASN A 21 13.61 -14.54 -7.27
N LEU A 22 12.66 -14.00 -6.51
CA LEU A 22 12.13 -14.65 -5.30
C LEU A 22 10.79 -15.31 -5.58
N SER A 23 10.74 -16.63 -5.42
CA SER A 23 9.54 -17.45 -5.58
C SER A 23 9.43 -18.49 -4.46
N ASN A 24 8.23 -19.04 -4.27
CA ASN A 24 8.02 -20.18 -3.37
C ASN A 24 8.38 -21.52 -4.06
N SER A 25 8.22 -22.64 -3.35
CA SER A 25 8.52 -23.98 -3.87
C SER A 25 7.65 -24.42 -5.06
N ARG A 26 6.53 -23.74 -5.32
CA ARG A 26 5.69 -23.94 -6.51
C ARG A 26 6.09 -23.05 -7.70
N GLY A 27 7.10 -22.20 -7.53
CA GLY A 27 7.54 -21.25 -8.56
C GLY A 27 6.73 -19.96 -8.61
N GLU A 28 5.78 -19.75 -7.70
CA GLU A 28 4.97 -18.52 -7.64
C GLU A 28 5.81 -17.38 -7.08
N PRO A 29 5.83 -16.19 -7.71
CA PRO A 29 6.56 -15.02 -7.19
C PRO A 29 6.03 -14.58 -5.82
N THR A 30 6.96 -14.30 -4.90
CA THR A 30 6.67 -13.88 -3.52
C THR A 30 7.50 -12.69 -3.07
N ASN A 31 8.21 -12.06 -4.01
CA ASN A 31 9.08 -10.90 -3.81
C ASN A 31 8.37 -9.70 -3.15
N ALA A 32 7.17 -9.34 -3.62
CA ALA A 32 6.42 -8.22 -3.06
C ALA A 32 5.94 -8.52 -1.64
N ILE A 33 5.43 -9.74 -1.39
CA ILE A 33 5.00 -10.20 -0.06
C ILE A 33 6.15 -10.12 0.94
N PHE A 34 7.31 -10.68 0.57
CA PHE A 34 8.49 -10.69 1.42
C PHE A 34 8.99 -9.27 1.72
N GLY A 35 9.15 -8.44 0.68
CA GLY A 35 9.64 -7.07 0.84
C GLY A 35 8.70 -6.18 1.65
N PHE A 36 7.39 -6.29 1.42
CA PHE A 36 6.38 -5.54 2.15
C PHE A 36 6.39 -5.92 3.64
N THR A 37 6.37 -7.22 3.94
CA THR A 37 6.45 -7.75 5.32
C THR A 37 7.71 -7.26 6.03
N LYS A 38 8.86 -7.36 5.37
CA LYS A 38 10.15 -6.90 5.92
C LYS A 38 10.11 -5.40 6.23
N THR A 39 9.57 -4.61 5.32
CA THR A 39 9.48 -3.16 5.47
C THR A 39 8.59 -2.77 6.64
N LEU A 40 7.40 -3.36 6.76
CA LEU A 40 6.50 -3.09 7.89
C LEU A 40 7.13 -3.44 9.23
N ARG A 41 7.80 -4.61 9.32
CA ARG A 41 8.51 -5.01 10.53
C ARG A 41 9.63 -4.03 10.91
N LEU A 42 10.36 -3.50 9.93
CA LEU A 42 11.37 -2.47 10.17
C LEU A 42 10.74 -1.16 10.64
N MET A 43 9.63 -0.72 10.05
CA MET A 43 8.91 0.48 10.50
C MET A 43 8.44 0.34 11.95
N ILE A 44 7.82 -0.78 12.31
CA ILE A 44 7.40 -1.04 13.70
C ILE A 44 8.61 -0.96 14.63
N LYS A 45 9.71 -1.66 14.28
CA LYS A 45 10.92 -1.69 15.10
C LYS A 45 11.54 -0.31 15.29
N HIS A 46 11.65 0.50 14.24
CA HIS A 46 12.37 1.77 14.30
C HIS A 46 11.51 2.95 14.73
N LEU A 47 10.24 2.99 14.31
CA LEU A 47 9.34 4.11 14.59
C LEU A 47 8.59 3.91 15.91
N GLN A 48 8.42 2.66 16.36
CA GLN A 48 7.65 2.31 17.57
C GLN A 48 6.30 3.05 17.61
N PRO A 49 5.43 2.87 16.59
CA PRO A 49 4.13 3.53 16.56
C PRO A 49 3.17 2.90 17.57
N GLU A 50 2.27 3.72 18.12
CA GLU A 50 1.20 3.24 19.00
C GLU A 50 0.00 2.72 18.19
N LEU A 51 -0.24 3.32 17.02
CA LEU A 51 -1.30 2.95 16.08
C LEU A 51 -0.75 2.95 14.65
N GLY A 52 -1.30 2.10 13.79
CA GLY A 52 -0.91 2.05 12.38
C GLY A 52 -2.02 1.60 11.44
N ALA A 53 -2.02 2.14 10.23
CA ALA A 53 -2.92 1.75 9.16
C ALA A 53 -2.22 1.78 7.79
N VAL A 54 -2.65 0.89 6.90
CA VAL A 54 -2.24 0.86 5.50
C VAL A 54 -3.38 1.34 4.63
N PHE A 55 -3.07 2.29 3.75
CA PHE A 55 -4.00 2.96 2.87
C PHE A 55 -3.86 2.41 1.45
N TRP A 56 -4.99 2.14 0.81
CA TRP A 56 -5.06 1.59 -0.54
C TRP A 56 -5.81 2.53 -1.47
N ASP A 57 -5.32 2.67 -2.69
CA ASP A 57 -6.01 3.38 -3.76
C ASP A 57 -7.17 2.53 -4.31
N GLU A 58 -8.33 3.15 -4.51
CA GLU A 58 -9.50 2.52 -5.14
C GLU A 58 -9.70 3.10 -6.54
N GLY A 59 -8.72 2.87 -7.41
CA GLY A 59 -8.74 3.31 -8.81
C GLY A 59 -8.40 4.79 -9.03
N LEU A 60 -8.68 5.29 -10.25
CA LEU A 60 -8.49 6.69 -10.61
C LEU A 60 -9.73 7.49 -10.22
N PRO A 61 -9.64 8.50 -9.33
CA PRO A 61 -10.79 9.30 -8.95
C PRO A 61 -11.38 10.04 -10.14
N GLU A 62 -12.67 9.86 -10.39
CA GLU A 62 -13.40 10.53 -11.49
C GLU A 62 -13.21 12.05 -11.46
N LYS A 63 -13.23 12.66 -10.27
CA LYS A 63 -13.01 14.10 -10.09
C LYS A 63 -11.65 14.55 -10.65
N ARG A 64 -10.59 13.76 -10.49
CA ARG A 64 -9.26 14.10 -11.02
C ARG A 64 -9.22 13.94 -12.53
N MET A 65 -9.85 12.90 -13.07
CA MET A 65 -9.96 12.68 -14.51
C MET A 65 -10.77 13.78 -15.20
N ILE A 66 -11.84 14.29 -14.57
CA ILE A 66 -12.63 15.42 -15.08
C ILE A 66 -11.78 16.70 -15.15
N LEU A 67 -10.98 16.96 -14.11
CA LEU A 67 -10.12 18.15 -14.05
C LEU A 67 -8.92 18.06 -15.00
N GLN A 68 -8.35 16.86 -15.16
CA GLN A 68 -7.21 16.59 -16.02
C GLN A 68 -7.37 15.20 -16.67
N PRO A 69 -7.90 15.12 -17.91
CA PRO A 69 -8.14 13.82 -18.58
C PRO A 69 -6.89 12.95 -18.74
N ALA A 70 -5.71 13.56 -18.92
CA ALA A 70 -4.44 12.84 -19.03
C ALA A 70 -3.82 12.45 -17.66
N TYR A 71 -4.56 12.62 -16.56
CA TYR A 71 -4.06 12.34 -15.22
C TYR A 71 -3.72 10.84 -15.08
N LYS A 72 -2.45 10.56 -14.76
CA LYS A 72 -1.90 9.20 -14.62
C LYS A 72 -1.98 8.31 -15.88
N GLU A 73 -2.28 8.88 -17.05
CA GLU A 73 -2.38 8.14 -18.32
C GLU A 73 -1.07 7.43 -18.70
N THR A 74 0.08 8.01 -18.36
CA THR A 74 1.40 7.41 -18.63
C THR A 74 1.82 6.34 -17.63
N ARG A 75 0.97 5.98 -16.64
CA ARG A 75 1.30 4.89 -15.71
C ARG A 75 1.27 3.56 -16.46
N LYS A 76 2.35 2.79 -16.31
CA LYS A 76 2.40 1.42 -16.80
C LYS A 76 1.37 0.56 -16.05
N GLU A 77 0.80 -0.39 -16.77
CA GLU A 77 -0.05 -1.41 -16.16
C GLU A 77 0.68 -2.17 -15.06
N MET A 78 -0.10 -2.65 -14.09
CA MET A 78 0.42 -3.50 -13.02
C MET A 78 1.03 -4.78 -13.61
N PRO A 79 2.26 -5.17 -13.23
CA PRO A 79 2.82 -6.44 -13.66
C PRO A 79 1.92 -7.60 -13.23
N GLN A 80 1.53 -8.48 -14.16
CA GLN A 80 0.66 -9.63 -13.89
C GLN A 80 1.11 -10.49 -12.70
N PRO A 81 2.42 -10.78 -12.49
CA PRO A 81 2.86 -11.56 -11.34
C PRO A 81 2.77 -10.83 -9.99
N MET A 82 2.48 -9.53 -9.99
CA MET A 82 2.30 -8.73 -8.78
C MET A 82 0.86 -8.76 -8.29
N VAL A 83 -0.13 -8.91 -9.17
CA VAL A 83 -1.56 -8.91 -8.84
C VAL A 83 -1.91 -9.91 -7.71
N PRO A 84 -1.60 -11.21 -7.81
CA PRO A 84 -1.95 -12.15 -6.74
C PRO A 84 -1.21 -11.87 -5.43
N GLN A 85 -0.03 -11.23 -5.50
CA GLN A 85 0.70 -10.82 -4.31
C GLN A 85 0.03 -9.62 -3.64
N LEU A 86 -0.41 -8.62 -4.42
CA LEU A 86 -1.15 -7.47 -3.90
C LEU A 86 -2.46 -7.91 -3.24
N ASP A 87 -3.23 -8.78 -3.90
CA ASP A 87 -4.49 -9.30 -3.37
C ASP A 87 -4.29 -10.01 -2.03
N TYR A 88 -3.24 -10.84 -1.92
CA TYR A 88 -2.90 -11.50 -0.67
C TYR A 88 -2.45 -10.50 0.41
N ILE A 89 -1.65 -9.50 0.04
CA ILE A 89 -1.14 -8.49 0.97
C ILE A 89 -2.29 -7.67 1.57
N GLN A 90 -3.16 -7.13 0.71
CA GLN A 90 -4.29 -6.30 1.11
C GLN A 90 -5.37 -7.15 1.81
N GLY A 91 -5.74 -8.29 1.23
CA GLY A 91 -6.85 -9.11 1.71
C GLY A 91 -6.59 -9.90 3.00
N GLN A 92 -5.32 -10.22 3.30
CA GLN A 92 -4.99 -11.10 4.42
C GLN A 92 -3.81 -10.60 5.25
N LEU A 93 -2.64 -10.46 4.62
CA LEU A 93 -1.37 -10.26 5.32
C LEU A 93 -1.36 -9.01 6.20
N THR A 94 -1.90 -7.90 5.69
CA THR A 94 -1.86 -6.61 6.39
C THR A 94 -2.60 -6.67 7.73
N ALA A 95 -3.76 -7.34 7.75
CA ALA A 95 -4.52 -7.58 8.98
C ALA A 95 -3.79 -8.54 9.93
N LEU A 96 -3.16 -9.59 9.40
CA LEU A 96 -2.35 -10.54 10.19
C LEU A 96 -1.13 -9.87 10.85
N LEU A 97 -0.58 -8.82 10.23
CA LEU A 97 0.50 -8.01 10.79
C LEU A 97 0.01 -6.96 11.80
N GLY A 98 -1.29 -6.92 12.10
CA GLY A 98 -1.90 -6.03 13.10
C GLY A 98 -2.25 -4.63 12.59
N PHE A 99 -2.19 -4.38 11.28
CA PHE A 99 -2.57 -3.10 10.69
C PHE A 99 -4.02 -3.10 10.21
N LYS A 100 -4.68 -1.94 10.29
CA LYS A 100 -5.96 -1.72 9.62
C LYS A 100 -5.74 -1.42 8.14
N ASN A 101 -6.51 -2.07 7.28
CA ASN A 101 -6.66 -1.68 5.88
C ASN A 101 -7.68 -0.54 5.79
N ILE A 102 -7.30 0.55 5.14
CA ILE A 102 -8.18 1.70 4.90
C ILE A 102 -8.21 1.97 3.41
N SER A 103 -9.41 1.97 2.84
CA SER A 103 -9.65 2.37 1.47
C SER A 103 -11.04 3.00 1.36
N LEU A 104 -11.25 3.82 0.34
CA LEU A 104 -12.53 4.47 0.10
C LEU A 104 -12.74 4.55 -1.42
N PRO A 105 -13.89 4.10 -1.96
CA PRO A 105 -14.15 4.16 -3.39
C PRO A 105 -13.92 5.57 -3.97
N ASN A 106 -13.37 5.63 -5.18
CA ASN A 106 -13.08 6.88 -5.89
C ASN A 106 -12.16 7.86 -5.12
N THR A 107 -11.26 7.34 -4.26
CA THR A 107 -10.34 8.14 -3.45
C THR A 107 -8.95 7.53 -3.47
N GLU A 108 -7.91 8.35 -3.53
CA GLU A 108 -6.52 7.88 -3.49
C GLU A 108 -6.02 7.72 -2.05
N ALA A 109 -5.02 6.86 -1.87
CA ALA A 109 -4.39 6.64 -0.57
C ALA A 109 -3.84 7.96 0.01
N ASP A 110 -3.26 8.80 -0.85
CA ASP A 110 -2.71 10.11 -0.49
C ASP A 110 -3.77 11.04 0.14
N ASP A 111 -4.99 11.05 -0.39
CA ASP A 111 -6.09 11.88 0.12
C ASP A 111 -6.51 11.42 1.51
N LEU A 112 -6.66 10.11 1.69
CA LEU A 112 -7.03 9.51 2.96
C LEU A 112 -5.93 9.75 4.01
N MET A 113 -4.67 9.54 3.65
CA MET A 113 -3.54 9.81 4.53
C MET A 113 -3.51 11.29 4.96
N GLY A 114 -3.74 12.23 4.02
CA GLY A 114 -3.85 13.66 4.33
C GLY A 114 -4.98 13.96 5.31
N CYS A 115 -6.18 13.41 5.07
CA CYS A 115 -7.33 13.55 5.98
C CYS A 115 -7.03 13.01 7.39
N TYR A 116 -6.44 11.81 7.49
CA TYR A 116 -6.11 11.20 8.78
C TYR A 116 -5.00 11.94 9.51
N ALA A 117 -3.99 12.45 8.79
CA ALA A 117 -2.94 13.28 9.37
C ALA A 117 -3.52 14.57 9.98
N LEU A 118 -4.38 15.28 9.23
CA LEU A 118 -5.05 16.48 9.73
C LEU A 118 -5.95 16.18 10.94
N ALA A 119 -6.69 15.08 10.92
CA ALA A 119 -7.52 14.67 12.04
C ALA A 119 -6.69 14.33 13.28
N ALA A 120 -5.54 13.68 13.10
CA ALA A 120 -4.62 13.34 14.18
C ALA A 120 -4.00 14.59 14.84
N CYS A 121 -3.72 15.65 14.08
CA CYS A 121 -3.18 16.90 14.61
C CYS A 121 -4.18 17.76 15.40
N LYS A 122 -5.49 17.48 15.29
CA LYS A 122 -6.55 18.20 16.03
C LYS A 122 -6.86 17.60 17.40
N ARG A 123 -6.25 16.46 17.73
CA ARG A 123 -6.35 15.79 19.03
C ARG A 123 -5.12 16.10 19.88
#